data_AF-A0A8J4R4B8-F1
#
_entry.id   AF-A0A8J4R4B8-F1
#
_cell.length_a   1.000
_cell.length_b   1.000
_cell.length_c   1.000
_cell.angle_alpha   90.00
_cell.angle_beta   90.00
_cell.angle_gamma   90.00
#
_symmetry.space_group_name_H-M   'P 1'
#
loop_
_entity.id
_entity.type
_entity.pdbx_description
1 polymer ?
#
loop_
_entity_poly.entity_id
_entity_poly.type
_entity_poly.pdbx_seq_one_letter_code
_entity_poly.pdbx_strand_id
1 'polypeptide(L)'
;MRLGLNRITGLDRFLTSWKSEDDPGTGDYFYKMNPTGSPQVSLYKGSTLYWRSDPWPWKTSSAAAASVSSVFYNDFVNNKDEVSYAYFLDDPSIISRLVVDNSGLLQNLMWNDDDLQWKESWSARKYRCDNYGHCGPNSKCVIDSEDNSNKFECTCLPGYEPKSPKDWYLRDGSGGCVRKQPGFSMCGNGEEFVKLTCLKGPDSFNAAWMDMSMSSSECEKACLSNCSCTASMNIDGKGTRCLAWYGELMDISENKLEPWDLNVRVDATELATYTRNSKGFLVPKERRAVIIISISVPLFLVSLIAYIWLMKRKKKVKRNLQNQSLSFIGTKDYLEGNELEDNSRHPDLSIFYLTCIVSATDNFSPSNKLRQGGFGSVFKILQEVHC
;
A
#
# COMPACT_ATOMS: atom_id res chain seq x y z
N MET A 1 -4.64 38.48 -7.72
CA MET A 1 -3.31 39.13 -7.76
C MET A 1 -2.36 38.24 -8.54
N ARG A 2 -1.33 38.81 -9.19
CA ARG A 2 -0.32 38.05 -9.95
C ARG A 2 1.03 38.11 -9.24
N LEU A 3 1.56 36.94 -8.87
CA LEU A 3 2.85 36.74 -8.22
C LEU A 3 3.90 36.33 -9.24
N GLY A 4 5.12 36.82 -9.10
CA GLY A 4 6.27 36.46 -9.94
C GLY A 4 7.03 37.66 -10.51
N LEU A 5 7.93 37.36 -11.43
CA LEU A 5 8.92 38.29 -11.96
C LEU A 5 8.49 38.82 -13.32
N ASN A 6 8.33 40.14 -13.40
CA ASN A 6 8.28 40.85 -14.66
C ASN A 6 9.72 41.01 -15.19
N ARG A 7 10.03 40.36 -16.30
CA ARG A 7 11.40 40.31 -16.88
C ARG A 7 11.81 41.63 -17.54
N ILE A 8 10.84 42.45 -17.96
CA ILE A 8 11.09 43.75 -18.60
C ILE A 8 11.51 44.80 -17.56
N THR A 9 10.77 44.87 -16.44
CA THR A 9 10.95 45.89 -15.41
C THR A 9 11.83 45.43 -14.25
N GLY A 10 12.06 44.13 -14.11
CA GLY A 10 12.73 43.53 -12.96
C GLY A 10 11.88 43.48 -11.69
N LEU A 11 10.61 43.93 -11.75
CA LEU A 11 9.72 43.91 -10.60
C LEU A 11 9.31 42.47 -10.26
N ASP A 12 9.67 42.04 -9.06
CA ASP A 12 9.33 40.73 -8.51
C ASP A 12 8.27 40.85 -7.41
N ARG A 13 7.11 40.23 -7.63
CA ARG A 13 5.98 40.26 -6.71
C ARG A 13 5.91 38.92 -5.98
N PHE A 14 6.12 38.93 -4.67
CA PHE A 14 6.09 37.75 -3.81
C PHE A 14 5.43 38.05 -2.48
N LEU A 15 5.10 37.03 -1.70
CA LEU A 15 4.54 37.19 -0.36
C LEU A 15 5.64 37.14 0.69
N THR A 16 5.49 37.96 1.72
CA THR A 16 6.29 37.93 2.96
C THR A 16 5.38 37.65 4.13
N SER A 17 5.80 36.78 5.05
CA SER A 17 5.06 36.62 6.30
C SER A 17 5.10 37.88 7.14
N TRP A 18 4.16 37.99 8.06
CA TRP A 18 4.29 38.90 9.20
C TRP A 18 5.40 38.42 10.13
N LYS A 19 5.92 39.34 10.94
CA LYS A 19 6.94 39.03 11.95
C LYS A 19 6.36 38.26 13.13
N SER A 20 5.16 38.62 13.55
CA SER A 20 4.35 37.86 14.50
C SER A 20 2.87 38.11 14.26
N GLU A 21 2.00 37.37 14.97
CA GLU A 21 0.54 37.54 14.89
C GLU A 21 0.09 38.98 15.10
N ASP A 22 0.72 39.70 16.03
CA ASP A 22 0.41 41.10 16.35
C ASP A 22 1.36 42.14 15.71
N ASP A 23 2.37 41.72 14.92
CA ASP A 23 3.35 42.62 14.31
C ASP A 23 3.36 42.43 12.78
N PRO A 24 2.71 43.33 12.01
CA PRO A 24 2.65 43.26 10.55
C PRO A 24 3.98 43.63 9.86
N GLY A 25 5.04 43.90 10.61
CA GLY A 25 6.39 44.05 10.08
C GLY A 25 6.84 42.81 9.29
N THR A 26 7.87 42.99 8.46
CA THR A 26 8.41 41.92 7.61
C THR A 26 8.96 40.78 8.45
N GLY A 27 8.41 39.58 8.28
CA GLY A 27 8.92 38.35 8.88
C GLY A 27 9.98 37.65 8.04
N ASP A 28 10.36 36.44 8.48
CA ASP A 28 11.48 35.69 7.92
C ASP A 28 11.11 34.81 6.71
N TYR A 29 9.82 34.63 6.42
CA TYR A 29 9.35 33.71 5.39
C TYR A 29 8.93 34.44 4.11
N PHE A 30 9.33 33.88 2.96
CA PHE A 30 9.07 34.44 1.64
C PHE A 30 8.52 33.37 0.71
N TYR A 31 7.38 33.64 0.06
CA TYR A 31 6.80 32.76 -0.95
C TYR A 31 6.89 33.41 -2.33
N LYS A 32 7.79 32.89 -3.17
CA LYS A 32 8.29 33.56 -4.38
C LYS A 32 8.44 32.60 -5.56
N MET A 33 8.28 33.14 -6.78
CA MET A 33 8.56 32.44 -8.03
C MET A 33 10.07 32.29 -8.24
N ASN A 34 10.54 31.05 -8.38
CA ASN A 34 11.88 30.73 -8.86
C ASN A 34 11.81 30.35 -10.35
N PRO A 35 12.41 31.13 -11.26
CA PRO A 35 12.37 30.86 -12.69
C PRO A 35 13.48 29.93 -13.19
N THR A 36 14.40 29.50 -12.32
CA THR A 36 15.57 28.69 -12.70
C THR A 36 15.12 27.30 -13.18
N GLY A 37 15.71 26.82 -14.27
CA GLY A 37 15.33 25.55 -14.91
C GLY A 37 13.89 25.57 -15.42
N SER A 38 12.98 24.89 -14.72
CA SER A 38 11.53 25.02 -14.94
C SER A 38 10.90 25.81 -13.80
N PRO A 39 10.05 26.83 -14.06
CA PRO A 39 9.50 27.66 -12.98
C PRO A 39 8.82 26.89 -11.86
N GLN A 40 9.12 27.26 -10.62
CA GLN A 40 8.55 26.70 -9.38
C GLN A 40 8.23 27.82 -8.40
N VAL A 41 7.13 27.72 -7.67
CA VAL A 41 6.92 28.61 -6.52
C VAL A 41 7.49 27.95 -5.28
N SER A 42 8.25 28.71 -4.51
CA SER A 42 9.04 28.21 -3.40
C SER A 42 8.83 29.06 -2.16
N LEU A 43 8.79 28.39 -1.01
CA LEU A 43 8.74 29.00 0.30
C LEU A 43 10.14 28.94 0.93
N TYR A 44 10.67 30.10 1.31
CA TYR A 44 11.98 30.24 1.93
C TYR A 44 11.84 30.76 3.36
N LYS A 45 12.80 30.42 4.21
CA LYS A 45 13.09 31.13 5.46
C LYS A 45 14.47 31.75 5.35
N GLY A 46 14.57 33.07 5.23
CA GLY A 46 15.82 33.72 4.82
C GLY A 46 16.32 33.13 3.48
N SER A 47 17.51 32.53 3.48
CA SER A 47 18.10 31.86 2.31
C SER A 47 17.80 30.36 2.22
N THR A 48 17.14 29.77 3.22
CA THR A 48 16.88 28.32 3.26
C THR A 48 15.55 27.99 2.58
N LEU A 49 15.57 27.08 1.60
CA LEU A 49 14.37 26.57 0.95
C LEU A 49 13.64 25.58 1.87
N TYR A 50 12.35 25.81 2.11
CA TYR A 50 11.52 25.04 3.05
C TYR A 50 10.47 24.18 2.35
N TRP A 51 9.93 24.66 1.23
CA TRP A 51 8.94 23.96 0.42
C TRP A 51 9.01 24.46 -1.02
N ARG A 52 8.63 23.61 -1.97
CA ARG A 52 8.44 24.00 -3.37
C ARG A 52 7.23 23.30 -3.98
N SER A 53 6.65 23.94 -4.99
CA SER A 53 5.69 23.32 -5.90
C SER A 53 6.38 22.32 -6.83
N ASP A 54 5.57 21.59 -7.61
CA ASP A 54 6.07 20.90 -8.81
C ASP A 54 6.72 21.87 -9.80
N PRO A 55 7.58 21.39 -10.69
CA PRO A 55 7.98 22.12 -11.90
C PRO A 55 6.76 22.46 -12.77
N TRP A 56 6.76 23.64 -13.38
CA TRP A 56 5.80 23.98 -14.43
C TRP A 56 5.90 22.99 -15.62
N PRO A 57 4.81 22.72 -16.38
CA PRO A 57 3.44 23.15 -16.17
C PRO A 57 2.71 22.44 -15.06
N TRP A 58 2.14 23.22 -14.14
CA TRP A 58 1.18 22.72 -13.17
C TRP A 58 -0.10 22.32 -13.90
N LYS A 59 -0.59 21.10 -13.64
CA LYS A 59 -1.96 20.76 -14.04
C LYS A 59 -2.93 21.64 -13.25
N THR A 60 -4.01 22.06 -13.89
CA THR A 60 -5.08 22.86 -13.28
C THR A 60 -5.69 22.19 -12.04
N SER A 61 -5.55 20.86 -11.93
CA SER A 61 -5.90 20.08 -10.75
C SER A 61 -4.63 19.59 -10.03
N SER A 62 -4.09 20.37 -9.10
CA SER A 62 -3.19 19.82 -8.08
C SER A 62 -4.01 18.94 -7.13
N ALA A 63 -3.38 17.96 -6.49
CA ALA A 63 -4.03 17.09 -5.50
C ALA A 63 -4.68 17.88 -4.34
N ALA A 64 -4.13 19.05 -4.00
CA ALA A 64 -4.72 19.98 -3.04
C ALA A 64 -6.03 20.64 -3.52
N ALA A 65 -6.21 20.75 -4.85
CA ALA A 65 -7.44 21.22 -5.48
C ALA A 65 -8.50 20.12 -5.66
N ALA A 66 -8.09 18.84 -5.69
CA ALA A 66 -9.00 17.73 -5.98
C ALA A 66 -10.03 17.46 -4.87
N SER A 67 -9.81 17.98 -3.65
CA SER A 67 -10.75 17.85 -2.53
C SER A 67 -11.78 18.98 -2.46
N VAL A 68 -11.70 20.00 -3.31
CA VAL A 68 -12.59 21.17 -3.27
C VAL A 68 -13.41 21.20 -4.55
N SER A 69 -14.74 21.15 -4.42
CA SER A 69 -15.70 21.21 -5.53
C SER A 69 -15.68 22.52 -6.33
N SER A 70 -14.81 23.48 -5.98
CA SER A 70 -14.56 24.72 -6.72
C SER A 70 -13.34 24.56 -7.63
N VAL A 71 -13.54 24.66 -8.94
CA VAL A 71 -12.45 24.59 -9.93
C VAL A 71 -11.55 25.80 -9.75
N PHE A 72 -10.36 25.57 -9.18
CA PHE A 72 -9.30 26.57 -9.14
C PHE A 72 -8.71 26.76 -10.52
N TYR A 73 -8.72 28.00 -11.03
CA TYR A 73 -7.99 28.34 -12.25
C TYR A 73 -6.65 28.96 -11.89
N ASN A 74 -5.62 28.29 -12.37
CA ASN A 74 -4.24 28.75 -12.29
C ASN A 74 -3.89 29.38 -13.62
N ASP A 75 -3.83 30.72 -13.64
CA ASP A 75 -3.30 31.45 -14.79
C ASP A 75 -1.79 31.59 -14.61
N PHE A 76 -1.04 30.93 -15.48
CA PHE A 76 0.41 30.96 -15.45
C PHE A 76 0.97 31.47 -16.75
N VAL A 77 1.96 32.34 -16.63
CA VAL A 77 2.68 32.91 -17.76
C VAL A 77 4.16 32.61 -17.59
N ASN A 78 4.80 32.05 -18.63
CA ASN A 78 6.25 31.96 -18.75
C ASN A 78 6.62 32.28 -20.19
N ASN A 79 6.96 33.54 -20.43
CA ASN A 79 7.40 34.03 -21.72
C ASN A 79 8.58 35.00 -21.53
N LYS A 80 9.01 35.65 -22.61
CA LYS A 80 10.12 36.62 -22.56
C LYS A 80 9.84 37.84 -21.68
N ASP A 81 8.59 38.17 -21.42
CA ASP A 81 8.17 39.40 -20.74
C ASP A 81 7.92 39.18 -19.25
N GLU A 82 7.39 38.01 -18.87
CA GLU A 82 7.14 37.66 -17.47
C GLU A 82 7.15 36.15 -17.20
N VAL A 83 7.43 35.83 -15.94
CA VAL A 83 7.23 34.52 -15.33
C VAL A 83 6.41 34.70 -14.07
N SER A 84 5.13 34.36 -14.15
CA SER A 84 4.14 34.73 -13.16
C SER A 84 3.04 33.68 -13.02
N TYR A 85 2.38 33.74 -11.89
CA TYR A 85 1.26 32.91 -11.53
C TYR A 85 0.19 33.75 -10.85
N ALA A 86 -1.06 33.50 -11.21
CA ALA A 86 -2.21 34.06 -10.56
C ALA A 86 -3.25 32.97 -10.31
N TYR A 87 -3.88 33.06 -9.15
CA TYR A 87 -4.88 32.13 -8.67
C TYR A 87 -6.24 32.84 -8.69
N PHE A 88 -7.24 32.21 -9.30
CA PHE A 88 -8.60 32.73 -9.36
C PHE A 88 -9.64 31.62 -9.15
N LEU A 89 -10.79 32.01 -8.62
CA LEU A 89 -11.98 31.18 -8.49
C LEU A 89 -12.99 31.59 -9.57
N ASP A 90 -13.68 30.61 -10.15
CA ASP A 90 -14.75 30.86 -11.12
C ASP A 90 -15.92 31.63 -10.52
N ASP A 91 -16.26 31.31 -9.27
CA ASP A 91 -17.37 31.93 -8.56
C ASP A 91 -16.88 33.19 -7.84
N PRO A 92 -17.31 34.39 -8.28
CA PRO A 92 -16.89 35.65 -7.66
C PRO A 92 -17.48 35.87 -6.26
N SER A 93 -18.49 35.07 -5.86
CA SER A 93 -19.03 35.12 -4.49
C SER A 93 -18.08 34.51 -3.46
N ILE A 94 -17.17 33.63 -3.90
CA ILE A 94 -16.23 32.95 -3.00
C ILE A 94 -15.02 33.85 -2.76
N ILE A 95 -14.85 34.30 -1.51
CA ILE A 95 -13.68 35.05 -1.09
C ILE A 95 -12.58 34.07 -0.65
N SER A 96 -11.42 34.10 -1.32
CA SER A 96 -10.25 33.30 -0.97
C SER A 96 -8.98 34.15 -0.92
N ARG A 97 -8.03 33.76 -0.06
CA ARG A 97 -6.70 34.38 0.02
C ARG A 97 -5.62 33.34 0.26
N LEU A 98 -4.45 33.58 -0.34
CA LEU A 98 -3.21 32.85 -0.07
C LEU A 98 -2.37 33.66 0.92
N VAL A 99 -1.99 33.05 2.04
CA VAL A 99 -1.26 33.70 3.13
C VAL A 99 -0.07 32.82 3.54
N VAL A 100 1.03 33.47 3.93
CA VAL A 100 2.13 32.82 4.65
C VAL A 100 2.09 33.37 6.07
N ASP A 101 1.88 32.51 7.06
CA ASP A 101 1.88 32.92 8.46
C ASP A 101 3.31 33.14 8.99
N ASN A 102 3.45 33.62 10.23
CA ASN A 102 4.73 33.83 10.89
C ASN A 102 5.46 32.52 11.25
N SER A 103 4.81 31.37 11.16
CA SER A 103 5.40 30.04 11.39
C SER A 103 6.03 29.44 10.13
N GLY A 104 5.73 30.00 8.95
CA GLY A 104 6.14 29.48 7.66
C GLY A 104 5.19 28.42 7.13
N LEU A 105 3.90 28.52 7.46
CA LEU A 105 2.82 27.75 6.89
C LEU A 105 2.16 28.56 5.77
N LEU A 106 2.20 28.04 4.54
CA LEU A 106 1.45 28.55 3.41
C LEU A 106 0.03 28.00 3.50
N GLN A 107 -0.96 28.87 3.49
CA GLN A 107 -2.37 28.50 3.59
C GLN A 107 -3.18 29.18 2.50
N ASN A 108 -4.07 28.41 1.87
CA ASN A 108 -5.22 28.97 1.18
C ASN A 108 -6.40 28.97 2.14
N LEU A 109 -6.93 30.16 2.38
CA LEU A 109 -8.05 30.39 3.28
C LEU A 109 -9.27 30.82 2.45
N MET A 110 -10.43 30.25 2.75
CA MET A 110 -11.72 30.60 2.16
C MET A 110 -12.61 31.22 3.25
N TRP A 111 -13.28 32.31 2.93
CA TRP A 111 -14.23 32.93 3.85
C TRP A 111 -15.51 32.10 3.92
N ASN A 112 -15.99 31.86 5.13
CA ASN A 112 -17.29 31.24 5.38
C ASN A 112 -18.22 32.28 6.00
N ASP A 113 -19.28 32.64 5.28
CA ASP A 113 -20.24 33.66 5.71
C ASP A 113 -21.12 33.22 6.88
N ASP A 114 -21.44 31.93 6.99
CA ASP A 114 -22.26 31.39 8.08
C ASP A 114 -21.52 31.47 9.42
N ASP A 115 -20.23 31.13 9.39
CA ASP A 115 -19.37 31.08 10.57
C ASP A 115 -18.60 32.39 10.83
N LEU A 116 -18.66 33.35 9.91
CA LEU A 116 -17.90 34.62 9.93
C LEU A 116 -16.39 34.43 10.19
N GLN A 117 -15.81 33.40 9.59
CA GLN A 117 -14.40 33.06 9.79
C GLN A 117 -13.72 32.51 8.54
N TRP A 118 -12.39 32.63 8.52
CA TRP A 118 -11.56 31.98 7.50
C TRP A 118 -11.43 30.49 7.80
N LYS A 119 -11.73 29.66 6.80
CA LYS A 119 -11.50 28.21 6.84
C LYS A 119 -10.31 27.85 5.98
N GLU A 120 -9.46 26.97 6.46
CA GLU A 120 -8.37 26.42 5.67
C GLU A 120 -8.94 25.50 4.58
N SER A 121 -8.66 25.83 3.33
CA SER A 121 -8.94 24.98 2.18
C SER A 121 -7.82 23.95 1.99
N TRP A 122 -6.58 24.43 1.95
CA TRP A 122 -5.38 23.61 1.94
C TRP A 122 -4.21 24.38 2.56
N SER A 123 -3.20 23.64 2.99
CA SER A 123 -1.98 24.19 3.54
C SER A 123 -0.76 23.39 3.08
N ALA A 124 0.37 24.06 3.04
CA ALA A 124 1.70 23.47 2.89
C ALA A 124 2.63 24.17 3.89
N ARG A 125 3.28 23.49 4.82
CA ARG A 125 3.65 22.07 4.86
C ARG A 125 2.75 21.32 5.84
N LYS A 126 2.15 20.20 5.41
CA LYS A 126 1.22 19.40 6.23
C LYS A 126 1.78 18.03 6.56
N TYR A 127 2.50 17.42 5.62
CA TYR A 127 3.11 16.09 5.76
C TYR A 127 4.64 16.18 5.85
N ARG A 128 5.28 15.13 6.39
CA ARG A 128 6.75 15.08 6.51
C ARG A 128 7.46 15.27 5.17
N CYS A 129 6.94 14.65 4.11
CA CYS A 129 7.46 14.75 2.75
C CYS A 129 7.27 16.13 2.09
N ASP A 130 6.52 17.05 2.69
CA ASP A 130 6.36 18.41 2.16
C ASP A 130 7.60 19.27 2.47
N ASN A 131 8.37 18.92 3.50
CA ASN A 131 9.60 19.63 3.82
C ASN A 131 10.63 19.41 2.70
N TYR A 132 11.16 20.50 2.16
CA TYR A 132 12.18 20.43 1.12
C TYR A 132 13.37 19.60 1.58
N GLY A 133 13.71 18.57 0.80
CA GLY A 133 14.87 17.72 1.07
C GLY A 133 14.72 16.82 2.29
N HIS A 134 13.48 16.51 2.72
CA HIS A 134 13.22 15.54 3.79
C HIS A 134 13.92 14.20 3.55
N CYS A 135 13.88 13.73 2.29
CA CYS A 135 14.75 12.69 1.80
C CYS A 135 15.81 13.32 0.88
N GLY A 136 17.07 13.00 1.13
CA GLY A 136 18.22 13.62 0.47
C GLY A 136 18.38 13.24 -1.02
N PRO A 137 19.52 13.59 -1.62
CA PRO A 137 19.80 13.35 -3.04
C PRO A 137 19.48 11.94 -3.53
N ASN A 138 18.94 11.82 -4.74
CA ASN A 138 18.65 10.56 -5.43
C ASN A 138 17.78 9.58 -4.62
N SER A 139 16.88 10.14 -3.80
CA SER A 139 15.88 9.39 -3.04
C SER A 139 14.51 10.05 -3.17
N LYS A 140 13.47 9.29 -2.85
CA LYS A 140 12.08 9.75 -2.84
C LYS A 140 11.45 9.54 -1.47
N CYS A 141 10.53 10.43 -1.11
CA CYS A 141 9.72 10.34 0.10
C CYS A 141 8.35 9.75 -0.23
N VAL A 142 8.03 8.58 0.33
CA VAL A 142 6.76 7.90 0.07
C VAL A 142 5.75 8.29 1.13
N ILE A 143 4.68 8.97 0.70
CA ILE A 143 3.53 9.30 1.57
C ILE A 143 2.61 8.08 1.61
N ASP A 144 2.85 7.15 2.55
CA ASP A 144 1.92 6.04 2.80
C ASP A 144 0.68 6.58 3.52
N SER A 145 -0.49 6.45 2.89
CA SER A 145 -1.78 6.84 3.46
C SER A 145 -2.10 5.99 4.70
N GLU A 146 -2.02 6.62 5.87
CA GLU A 146 -2.63 6.28 7.17
C GLU A 146 -2.36 4.90 7.83
N ASP A 147 -1.92 3.86 7.11
CA ASP A 147 -1.84 2.49 7.66
C ASP A 147 -0.45 2.01 8.11
N ASN A 148 0.62 2.80 7.94
CA ASN A 148 1.98 2.39 8.34
C ASN A 148 2.85 3.56 8.82
N SER A 149 2.43 4.22 9.90
CA SER A 149 3.24 5.24 10.61
C SER A 149 4.62 4.77 11.07
N ASN A 150 4.89 3.46 11.03
CA ASN A 150 6.15 2.85 11.44
C ASN A 150 7.15 2.57 10.31
N LYS A 151 6.80 2.79 9.04
CA LYS A 151 7.74 2.58 7.93
C LYS A 151 8.59 3.83 7.70
N PHE A 152 9.89 3.64 7.46
CA PHE A 152 10.75 4.73 7.05
C PHE A 152 10.35 5.19 5.64
N GLU A 153 10.04 6.48 5.51
CA GLU A 153 9.43 7.08 4.33
C GLU A 153 10.41 7.26 3.16
N CYS A 154 11.71 7.39 3.44
CA CYS A 154 12.71 7.58 2.41
C CYS A 154 13.11 6.28 1.72
N THR A 155 13.10 6.29 0.40
CA THR A 155 13.50 5.17 -0.45
C THR A 155 14.46 5.65 -1.53
N CYS A 156 15.59 4.96 -1.74
CA CYS A 156 16.50 5.30 -2.85
C CYS A 156 15.85 5.07 -4.21
N LEU A 157 16.23 5.89 -5.20
CA LEU A 157 15.84 5.65 -6.58
C LEU A 157 16.48 4.36 -7.13
N PRO A 158 15.90 3.73 -8.17
CA PRO A 158 16.51 2.59 -8.85
C PRO A 158 17.96 2.88 -9.27
N GLY A 159 18.88 1.95 -9.00
CA GLY A 159 20.31 2.11 -9.25
C GLY A 159 21.10 2.81 -8.15
N TYR A 160 20.43 3.26 -7.09
CA TYR A 160 21.04 3.93 -5.94
C TYR A 160 20.89 3.13 -4.65
N GLU A 161 21.78 3.40 -3.70
CA GLU A 161 21.81 2.84 -2.34
C GLU A 161 22.13 3.93 -1.31
N PRO A 162 21.76 3.74 -0.03
CA PRO A 162 21.96 4.75 0.99
C PRO A 162 23.43 5.16 1.10
N LYS A 163 23.69 6.48 1.10
CA LYS A 163 25.04 7.01 1.26
C LYS A 163 25.68 6.60 2.58
N SER A 164 24.86 6.51 3.64
CA SER A 164 25.25 6.05 4.96
C SER A 164 24.25 4.99 5.44
N PRO A 165 24.61 3.70 5.42
CA PRO A 165 23.75 2.64 5.93
C PRO A 165 23.39 2.82 7.41
N LYS A 166 24.29 3.41 8.19
CA LYS A 166 24.08 3.71 9.60
C LYS A 166 22.96 4.73 9.80
N ASP A 167 23.01 5.86 9.09
CA ASP A 167 22.02 6.93 9.22
C ASP A 167 20.66 6.44 8.69
N TRP A 168 20.67 5.69 7.58
CA TRP A 168 19.47 5.06 7.04
C TRP A 168 18.80 4.09 8.03
N TYR A 169 19.58 3.30 8.79
CA TYR A 169 19.07 2.43 9.84
C TYR A 169 18.46 3.23 11.02
N LEU A 170 19.03 4.40 11.30
CA LEU A 170 18.50 5.36 12.28
C LEU A 170 17.33 6.18 11.75
N ARG A 171 16.85 5.88 10.53
CA ARG A 171 15.76 6.60 9.85
C ARG A 171 16.11 8.06 9.53
N ASP A 172 17.39 8.32 9.28
CA ASP A 172 17.88 9.58 8.77
C ASP A 172 18.25 9.42 7.28
N GLY A 173 17.39 10.00 6.43
CA GLY A 173 17.52 9.97 4.97
C GLY A 173 18.14 11.23 4.39
N SER A 174 18.54 12.18 5.23
CA SER A 174 19.02 13.51 4.80
C SER A 174 20.28 13.43 3.93
N GLY A 175 21.14 12.44 4.18
CA GLY A 175 22.34 12.17 3.38
C GLY A 175 22.06 11.62 1.98
N GLY A 176 20.83 11.18 1.71
CA GLY A 176 20.40 10.65 0.41
C GLY A 176 21.08 9.34 0.01
N CYS A 177 21.14 9.12 -1.30
CA CYS A 177 21.60 7.90 -1.93
C CYS A 177 22.66 8.18 -2.99
N VAL A 178 23.59 7.24 -3.13
CA VAL A 178 24.67 7.22 -4.11
C VAL A 178 24.47 6.05 -5.07
N ARG A 179 25.09 6.09 -6.25
CA ARG A 179 25.00 4.97 -7.20
C ARG A 179 25.61 3.71 -6.59
N LYS A 180 24.95 2.56 -6.77
CA LYS A 180 25.46 1.24 -6.32
C LYS A 180 26.80 0.87 -6.96
N GLN A 181 27.03 1.31 -8.20
CA GLN A 181 28.27 1.08 -8.94
C GLN A 181 28.94 2.41 -9.28
N PRO A 182 29.65 3.05 -8.33
CA PRO A 182 30.21 4.39 -8.52
C PRO A 182 31.29 4.46 -9.62
N GLY A 183 31.88 3.33 -10.01
CA GLY A 183 32.86 3.25 -11.11
C GLY A 183 32.26 2.94 -12.49
N PHE A 184 30.94 2.70 -12.60
CA PHE A 184 30.30 2.40 -13.88
C PHE A 184 29.93 3.71 -14.59
N SER A 185 30.49 3.92 -15.77
CA SER A 185 30.17 5.09 -16.59
C SER A 185 28.75 4.95 -17.15
N MET A 186 27.92 5.96 -16.92
CA MET A 186 26.55 6.06 -17.47
C MET A 186 26.56 6.72 -18.85
N CYS A 187 27.42 6.24 -19.73
CA CYS A 187 27.68 6.85 -21.03
C CYS A 187 27.96 5.77 -22.09
N GLY A 188 26.93 5.36 -22.82
CA GLY A 188 27.07 4.49 -23.99
C GLY A 188 27.21 3.00 -23.68
N ASN A 189 26.94 2.58 -22.44
CA ASN A 189 27.06 1.19 -21.98
C ASN A 189 25.71 0.45 -21.94
N GLY A 190 24.78 0.86 -22.80
CA GLY A 190 23.43 0.29 -22.85
C GLY A 190 22.55 0.76 -21.69
N GLU A 191 22.72 2.00 -21.23
CA GLU A 191 21.82 2.58 -20.22
C GLU A 191 20.42 2.74 -20.80
N GLU A 192 19.43 2.63 -19.91
CA GLU A 192 18.02 2.76 -20.25
C GLU A 192 17.29 3.39 -19.04
N PHE A 193 15.97 3.49 -19.08
CA PHE A 193 15.19 4.16 -18.05
C PHE A 193 14.33 3.20 -17.23
N VAL A 194 14.26 3.46 -15.93
CA VAL A 194 13.20 2.95 -15.07
C VAL A 194 12.16 4.04 -14.87
N LYS A 195 10.92 3.73 -15.25
CA LYS A 195 9.78 4.62 -15.05
C LYS A 195 9.23 4.48 -13.63
N LEU A 196 9.22 5.59 -12.90
CA LEU A 196 8.56 5.75 -11.61
C LEU A 196 7.29 6.58 -11.80
N THR A 197 6.19 6.13 -11.21
CA THR A 197 4.87 6.75 -11.42
C THR A 197 4.39 7.51 -10.19
N CYS A 198 3.47 8.46 -10.38
CA CYS A 198 2.80 9.19 -9.31
C CYS A 198 3.77 9.94 -8.39
N LEU A 199 4.63 10.78 -8.99
CA LEU A 199 5.62 11.56 -8.27
C LEU A 199 5.38 13.07 -8.37
N LYS A 200 5.68 13.78 -7.29
CA LYS A 200 6.13 15.17 -7.35
C LYS A 200 7.50 15.17 -8.02
N GLY A 201 7.63 15.87 -9.14
CA GLY A 201 8.88 15.88 -9.92
C GLY A 201 10.05 16.45 -9.11
N PRO A 202 11.32 16.10 -9.40
CA PRO A 202 12.47 16.63 -8.67
C PRO A 202 12.57 18.16 -8.79
N ASP A 203 13.34 18.78 -7.89
CA ASP A 203 13.73 20.18 -7.97
C ASP A 203 14.27 20.50 -9.38
N SER A 204 13.75 21.54 -10.01
CA SER A 204 14.07 21.89 -11.38
C SER A 204 15.34 22.73 -11.51
N PHE A 205 16.03 23.07 -10.41
CA PHE A 205 17.22 23.94 -10.45
C PHE A 205 18.30 23.45 -11.44
N ASN A 206 18.51 22.13 -11.52
CA ASN A 206 19.43 21.48 -12.48
C ASN A 206 18.71 20.83 -13.66
N ALA A 207 17.47 21.23 -13.94
CA ALA A 207 16.69 20.75 -15.06
C ALA A 207 16.75 21.71 -16.24
N ALA A 208 16.71 21.16 -17.45
CA ALA A 208 16.60 21.93 -18.67
C ALA A 208 15.47 21.42 -19.54
N TRP A 209 14.73 22.35 -20.13
CA TRP A 209 13.77 22.05 -21.17
C TRP A 209 14.50 21.60 -22.42
N MET A 210 14.14 20.41 -22.89
CA MET A 210 14.53 19.93 -24.22
C MET A 210 13.54 20.48 -25.25
N ASP A 211 13.77 20.19 -26.53
CA ASP A 211 12.90 20.66 -27.61
C ASP A 211 11.44 20.25 -27.33
N MET A 212 10.56 21.27 -27.25
CA MET A 212 9.14 21.13 -26.88
C MET A 212 8.29 20.43 -27.94
N SER A 213 8.88 20.08 -29.10
CA SER A 213 8.25 19.30 -30.15
C SER A 213 8.55 17.80 -30.05
N MET A 214 9.46 17.39 -29.17
CA MET A 214 9.89 15.99 -29.04
C MET A 214 8.82 15.09 -28.44
N SER A 215 8.69 13.89 -29.00
CA SER A 215 7.98 12.78 -28.38
C SER A 215 8.71 12.25 -27.14
N SER A 216 8.00 11.46 -26.33
CA SER A 216 8.57 10.77 -25.16
C SER A 216 9.82 9.93 -25.51
N SER A 217 9.82 9.23 -26.64
CA SER A 217 10.95 8.39 -27.04
C SER A 217 12.16 9.23 -27.50
N GLU A 218 11.91 10.35 -28.15
CA GLU A 218 12.97 11.28 -28.57
C GLU A 218 13.61 11.98 -27.37
N CYS A 219 12.81 12.33 -26.37
CA CYS A 219 13.26 12.86 -25.08
C CYS A 219 14.24 11.90 -24.39
N GLU A 220 13.87 10.62 -24.29
CA GLU A 220 14.71 9.58 -23.69
C GLU A 220 16.02 9.40 -24.47
N LYS A 221 15.96 9.32 -25.80
CA LYS A 221 17.16 9.22 -26.65
C LYS A 221 18.08 10.42 -26.52
N ALA A 222 17.53 11.62 -26.43
CA ALA A 222 18.30 12.85 -26.28
C ALA A 222 18.92 12.98 -24.87
N CYS A 223 18.25 12.47 -23.84
CA CYS A 223 18.85 12.35 -22.52
C CYS A 223 19.98 11.29 -22.53
N LEU A 224 19.79 10.14 -23.17
CA LEU A 224 20.84 9.10 -23.24
C LEU A 224 22.09 9.55 -23.98
N SER A 225 21.95 10.39 -25.02
CA SER A 225 23.08 10.96 -25.76
C SER A 225 23.90 11.97 -24.96
N ASN A 226 23.34 12.52 -23.87
CA ASN A 226 24.05 13.36 -22.93
C ASN A 226 24.43 12.57 -21.67
N CYS A 227 25.73 12.33 -21.48
CA CYS A 227 26.22 11.48 -20.40
C CYS A 227 26.07 12.08 -18.99
N SER A 228 25.74 13.37 -18.88
CA SER A 228 25.39 14.00 -17.61
C SER A 228 23.90 13.90 -17.26
N CYS A 229 23.04 13.48 -18.19
CA CYS A 229 21.61 13.36 -17.95
C CYS A 229 21.31 12.18 -17.02
N THR A 230 20.56 12.43 -15.94
CA THR A 230 20.25 11.46 -14.89
C THR A 230 18.80 11.03 -14.88
N ALA A 231 17.88 11.88 -15.32
CA ALA A 231 16.47 11.55 -15.48
C ALA A 231 15.79 12.45 -16.51
N SER A 232 14.66 12.00 -17.01
CA SER A 232 13.75 12.80 -17.83
C SER A 232 12.31 12.64 -17.36
N MET A 233 11.49 13.63 -17.68
CA MET A 233 10.06 13.61 -17.46
C MET A 233 9.38 14.15 -18.71
N ASN A 234 8.32 13.46 -19.11
CA ASN A 234 7.44 13.93 -20.17
C ASN A 234 6.25 14.61 -19.53
N ILE A 235 6.02 15.85 -19.93
CA ILE A 235 4.94 16.67 -19.41
C ILE A 235 3.95 16.92 -20.54
N ASP A 236 2.76 16.33 -20.39
CA ASP A 236 1.66 16.50 -21.34
C ASP A 236 1.09 17.93 -21.23
N GLY A 237 1.24 18.70 -22.30
CA GLY A 237 0.57 19.98 -22.55
C GLY A 237 0.02 20.02 -23.98
N LYS A 238 -0.31 21.21 -24.51
CA LYS A 238 -0.52 21.41 -25.97
C LYS A 238 0.80 21.14 -26.72
N GLY A 239 1.19 19.87 -26.82
CA GLY A 239 2.53 19.35 -27.16
C GLY A 239 3.17 18.62 -25.97
N THR A 240 3.83 17.48 -26.22
CA THR A 240 4.65 16.77 -25.23
C THR A 240 5.91 17.60 -24.99
N ARG A 241 6.11 18.07 -23.75
CA ARG A 241 7.32 18.82 -23.39
C ARG A 241 8.23 17.94 -22.54
N CYS A 242 9.50 17.86 -22.92
CA CYS A 242 10.51 17.05 -22.24
C CYS A 242 11.34 17.92 -21.30
N LEU A 243 11.37 17.55 -20.02
CA LEU A 243 12.24 18.15 -19.01
C LEU A 243 13.30 17.10 -18.63
N ALA A 244 14.58 17.46 -18.70
CA ALA A 244 15.70 16.57 -18.38
C ALA A 244 16.53 17.14 -17.23
N TRP A 245 17.01 16.28 -16.34
CA TRP A 245 17.83 16.65 -15.18
C TRP A 245 19.28 16.24 -15.36
N TYR A 246 20.18 17.06 -14.84
CA TYR A 246 21.62 16.86 -14.88
C TYR A 246 22.21 16.87 -13.48
N GLY A 247 22.72 15.72 -13.02
CA GLY A 247 23.25 15.56 -11.67
C GLY A 247 22.23 14.99 -10.68
N GLU A 248 22.36 15.38 -9.41
CA GLU A 248 21.56 14.82 -8.31
C GLU A 248 20.10 15.25 -8.39
N LEU A 249 19.20 14.30 -8.12
CA LEU A 249 17.76 14.52 -8.11
C LEU A 249 17.30 14.81 -6.68
N MET A 250 16.69 15.97 -6.44
CA MET A 250 16.32 16.42 -5.11
C MET A 250 14.81 16.53 -4.91
N ASP A 251 14.38 16.32 -3.67
CA ASP A 251 13.03 16.61 -3.18
C ASP A 251 11.90 15.87 -3.90
N ILE A 252 12.10 14.61 -4.29
CA ILE A 252 11.06 13.80 -4.92
C ILE A 252 10.11 13.27 -3.83
N SER A 253 8.80 13.37 -4.05
CA SER A 253 7.80 12.69 -3.21
C SER A 253 6.87 11.83 -4.05
N GLU A 254 6.43 10.72 -3.49
CA GLU A 254 5.47 9.80 -4.11
C GLU A 254 4.15 9.86 -3.34
N ASN A 255 3.08 10.12 -4.06
CA ASN A 255 1.71 10.09 -3.56
C ASN A 255 0.79 9.69 -4.71
N LYS A 256 -0.21 8.84 -4.44
CA LYS A 256 -1.16 8.34 -5.45
C LYS A 256 -1.91 9.43 -6.21
N LEU A 257 -1.97 10.64 -5.67
CA LEU A 257 -2.61 11.80 -6.30
C LEU A 257 -1.67 12.59 -7.22
N GLU A 258 -0.38 12.30 -7.21
CA GLU A 258 0.59 13.00 -8.05
C GLU A 258 0.47 12.56 -9.51
N PRO A 259 0.54 13.50 -10.47
CA PRO A 259 0.18 13.20 -11.85
C PRO A 259 1.38 12.90 -12.75
N TRP A 260 2.62 12.91 -12.22
CA TRP A 260 3.83 12.85 -13.04
C TRP A 260 4.58 11.53 -12.93
N ASP A 261 5.17 11.14 -14.05
CA ASP A 261 6.04 9.99 -14.14
C ASP A 261 7.48 10.44 -14.42
N LEU A 262 8.44 9.92 -13.65
CA LEU A 262 9.86 10.21 -13.82
C LEU A 262 10.57 9.00 -14.41
N ASN A 263 11.29 9.21 -15.51
CA ASN A 263 12.18 8.23 -16.11
C ASN A 263 13.59 8.41 -15.54
N VAL A 264 14.02 7.50 -14.66
CA VAL A 264 15.36 7.54 -14.03
C VAL A 264 16.33 6.71 -14.86
N ARG A 265 17.47 7.30 -15.26
CA ARG A 265 18.49 6.60 -16.05
C ARG A 265 19.26 5.61 -15.19
N VAL A 266 19.24 4.34 -15.59
CA VAL A 266 19.89 3.22 -14.91
C VAL A 266 20.73 2.39 -15.88
N ASP A 267 21.68 1.62 -15.34
CA ASP A 267 22.43 0.65 -16.12
C ASP A 267 21.56 -0.58 -16.47
N ALA A 268 21.99 -1.34 -17.48
CA ALA A 268 21.26 -2.52 -17.96
C ALA A 268 21.05 -3.60 -16.87
N THR A 269 21.96 -3.73 -15.91
CA THR A 269 21.88 -4.74 -14.85
C THR A 269 20.82 -4.37 -13.81
N GLU A 270 20.74 -3.10 -13.45
CA GLU A 270 19.70 -2.57 -12.58
C GLU A 270 18.33 -2.65 -13.26
N LEU A 271 18.21 -2.33 -14.55
CA LEU A 271 16.95 -2.44 -15.27
C LEU A 271 16.42 -3.89 -15.29
N ALA A 272 17.31 -4.86 -15.55
CA ALA A 272 16.95 -6.28 -15.51
C ALA A 272 16.46 -6.70 -14.11
N THR A 273 17.13 -6.19 -13.06
CA THR A 273 16.75 -6.45 -11.66
C THR A 273 15.40 -5.83 -11.32
N TYR A 274 15.18 -4.56 -11.70
CA TYR A 274 13.94 -3.84 -11.47
C TYR A 274 12.76 -4.55 -12.15
N THR A 275 12.92 -4.95 -13.42
CA THR A 275 11.90 -5.66 -14.20
C THR A 275 11.58 -7.04 -13.61
N ARG A 276 12.58 -7.74 -13.06
CA ARG A 276 12.36 -9.02 -12.37
C ARG A 276 11.56 -8.83 -11.09
N ASN A 277 11.85 -7.78 -10.32
CA ASN A 277 11.18 -7.51 -9.05
C ASN A 277 9.75 -7.00 -9.27
N SER A 278 9.51 -6.16 -10.28
CA SER A 278 8.19 -5.60 -10.59
C SER A 278 7.21 -6.64 -11.14
N LYS A 279 7.68 -7.67 -11.84
CA LYS A 279 6.86 -8.80 -12.31
C LYS A 279 6.42 -9.75 -11.19
N GLY A 280 6.84 -9.50 -9.94
CA GLY A 280 6.64 -10.42 -8.82
C GLY A 280 7.32 -11.77 -9.11
N PHE A 281 7.33 -12.65 -8.12
CA PHE A 281 7.79 -14.03 -8.31
C PHE A 281 6.77 -14.80 -9.19
N LEU A 282 6.61 -14.42 -10.46
CA LEU A 282 5.99 -15.29 -11.46
C LEU A 282 6.99 -16.40 -11.71
N VAL A 283 6.92 -17.41 -10.83
CA VAL A 283 7.50 -18.73 -11.05
C VAL A 283 7.25 -19.08 -12.52
N PRO A 284 8.31 -19.27 -13.33
CA PRO A 284 8.17 -19.64 -14.73
C PRO A 284 7.16 -20.78 -14.84
N LYS A 285 6.31 -20.78 -15.87
CA LYS A 285 5.22 -21.76 -16.05
C LYS A 285 5.67 -23.21 -15.80
N GLU A 286 6.93 -23.49 -16.12
CA GLU A 286 7.61 -24.77 -15.92
C GLU A 286 7.85 -25.15 -14.44
N ARG A 287 8.21 -24.21 -13.57
CA ARG A 287 8.40 -24.49 -12.12
C ARG A 287 7.08 -24.61 -11.35
N ARG A 288 5.97 -24.02 -11.84
CA ARG A 288 4.64 -24.21 -11.23
C ARG A 288 4.18 -25.67 -11.33
N ALA A 289 4.44 -26.33 -12.47
CA ALA A 289 4.14 -27.75 -12.64
C ALA A 289 4.92 -28.62 -11.65
N VAL A 290 6.20 -28.33 -11.44
CA VAL A 290 7.07 -29.07 -10.51
C VAL A 290 6.59 -28.96 -9.05
N ILE A 291 6.16 -27.77 -8.61
CA ILE A 291 5.67 -27.57 -7.23
C ILE A 291 4.31 -28.28 -7.03
N ILE A 292 3.41 -28.21 -8.00
CA ILE A 292 2.10 -28.88 -7.93
C ILE A 292 2.28 -30.41 -7.88
N ILE A 293 3.16 -30.97 -8.70
CA ILE A 293 3.49 -32.40 -8.70
C ILE A 293 4.16 -32.81 -7.38
N SER A 294 5.06 -31.97 -6.84
CA SER A 294 5.75 -32.26 -5.57
C SER A 294 4.83 -32.29 -4.36
N ILE A 295 3.72 -31.55 -4.35
CA ILE A 295 2.78 -31.50 -3.21
C ILE A 295 1.67 -32.55 -3.36
N SER A 296 1.25 -32.83 -4.60
CA SER A 296 0.18 -33.79 -4.88
C SER A 296 0.57 -35.24 -4.59
N VAL A 297 1.82 -35.64 -4.88
CA VAL A 297 2.28 -37.02 -4.66
C VAL A 297 2.29 -37.42 -3.17
N PRO A 298 2.86 -36.63 -2.24
CA PRO A 298 2.81 -36.95 -0.81
C PRO A 298 1.38 -36.97 -0.26
N LEU A 299 0.53 -36.02 -0.65
CA LEU A 299 -0.87 -35.97 -0.19
C LEU A 299 -1.66 -37.20 -0.63
N PHE A 300 -1.45 -37.65 -1.87
CA PHE A 300 -2.08 -38.86 -2.38
C PHE A 300 -1.61 -40.11 -1.62
N LEU A 301 -0.31 -40.23 -1.34
CA LEU A 301 0.24 -41.34 -0.57
C LEU A 301 -0.30 -41.38 0.87
N VAL A 302 -0.36 -40.23 1.55
CA VAL A 302 -0.93 -40.13 2.91
C VAL A 302 -2.41 -40.52 2.93
N SER A 303 -3.19 -40.04 1.95
CA SER A 303 -4.60 -40.40 1.80
C SER A 303 -4.79 -41.91 1.55
N LEU A 304 -3.95 -42.51 0.69
CA LEU A 304 -3.99 -43.94 0.40
C LEU A 304 -3.66 -44.78 1.63
N ILE A 305 -2.63 -44.39 2.40
CA ILE A 305 -2.25 -45.07 3.65
C ILE A 305 -3.39 -44.97 4.67
N ALA A 306 -3.98 -43.79 4.85
CA ALA A 306 -5.11 -43.59 5.75
C ALA A 306 -6.32 -44.45 5.34
N TYR A 307 -6.63 -44.51 4.04
CA TYR A 307 -7.70 -45.35 3.51
C TYR A 307 -7.46 -46.84 3.76
N ILE A 308 -6.26 -47.34 3.48
CA ILE A 308 -5.88 -48.74 3.75
C ILE A 308 -5.96 -49.04 5.26
N TRP A 309 -5.57 -48.11 6.11
CA TRP A 309 -5.62 -48.27 7.57
C TRP A 309 -7.06 -48.35 8.08
N LEU A 310 -7.96 -47.50 7.56
CA LEU A 310 -9.39 -47.54 7.86
C LEU A 310 -10.05 -48.84 7.38
N MET A 311 -9.67 -49.33 6.20
CA MET A 311 -10.15 -50.61 5.68
C MET A 311 -9.67 -51.80 6.51
N LYS A 312 -8.41 -51.77 7.00
CA LYS A 312 -7.89 -52.79 7.94
C LYS A 312 -8.60 -52.74 9.30
N ARG A 313 -8.96 -51.55 9.81
CA ARG A 313 -9.79 -51.40 11.02
C ARG A 313 -11.18 -52.00 10.84
N LYS A 314 -11.85 -51.73 9.71
CA LYS A 314 -13.17 -52.32 9.39
C LYS A 314 -13.11 -53.85 9.26
N LYS A 315 -12.04 -54.43 8.71
CA LYS A 315 -11.82 -55.89 8.69
C LYS A 315 -11.54 -56.49 10.08
N LYS A 316 -10.84 -55.79 10.97
CA LYS A 316 -10.63 -56.25 12.36
C LYS A 316 -11.93 -56.26 13.19
N VAL A 317 -12.79 -55.26 13.02
CA VAL A 317 -14.11 -55.23 13.69
C VAL A 317 -15.02 -56.36 13.19
N LYS A 318 -15.00 -56.66 11.88
CA LYS A 318 -15.80 -57.78 11.33
C LYS A 318 -15.25 -59.17 11.69
N ARG A 319 -13.93 -59.31 11.94
CA ARG A 319 -13.31 -60.58 12.37
C ARG A 319 -13.47 -60.85 13.88
N ASN A 320 -13.58 -59.81 14.71
CA ASN A 320 -13.85 -59.96 16.13
C ASN A 320 -15.31 -60.31 16.44
N LEU A 321 -16.27 -60.00 15.56
CA LEU A 321 -17.66 -60.41 15.73
C LEU A 321 -17.91 -61.90 15.37
N GLN A 322 -17.03 -62.53 14.58
CA GLN A 322 -17.19 -63.93 14.16
C GLN A 322 -16.32 -64.91 14.98
N ASN A 323 -15.32 -64.41 15.71
CA ASN A 323 -14.52 -65.22 16.65
C ASN A 323 -15.07 -65.21 18.09
N GLN A 324 -16.07 -64.36 18.38
CA GLN A 324 -16.77 -64.30 19.68
C GLN A 324 -18.09 -65.12 19.70
N SER A 325 -18.39 -65.90 18.65
CA SER A 325 -19.55 -66.80 18.61
C SER A 325 -19.18 -68.29 18.71
N LEU A 326 -17.90 -68.61 18.98
CA LEU A 326 -17.42 -70.00 19.00
C LEU A 326 -16.41 -70.31 20.13
N SER A 327 -16.50 -69.62 21.28
CA SER A 327 -15.61 -69.91 22.43
C SER A 327 -16.20 -69.64 23.83
N PHE A 328 -17.52 -69.55 24.00
CA PHE A 328 -18.13 -69.43 25.34
C PHE A 328 -19.12 -70.58 25.63
N ILE A 329 -18.67 -71.82 25.38
CA ILE A 329 -19.05 -72.96 26.22
C ILE A 329 -17.82 -73.25 27.07
N GLY A 330 -17.90 -72.92 28.35
CA GLY A 330 -16.97 -73.42 29.34
C GLY A 330 -16.32 -72.35 30.21
N THR A 331 -16.49 -72.56 31.51
CA THR A 331 -15.56 -72.18 32.59
C THR A 331 -15.77 -70.80 33.23
N LYS A 332 -16.67 -70.81 34.24
CA LYS A 332 -16.43 -70.32 35.60
C LYS A 332 -14.94 -70.16 35.92
N ASP A 333 -14.48 -68.95 36.28
CA ASP A 333 -13.77 -68.69 37.54
C ASP A 333 -13.17 -67.27 37.60
N TYR A 334 -13.41 -66.64 38.76
CA TYR A 334 -12.68 -65.56 39.45
C TYR A 334 -12.08 -64.40 38.63
N LEU A 335 -12.77 -63.25 38.68
CA LEU A 335 -12.14 -61.93 38.62
C LEU A 335 -11.79 -61.49 40.05
N GLU A 336 -10.50 -61.44 40.35
CA GLU A 336 -9.94 -60.69 41.48
C GLU A 336 -9.98 -59.20 41.10
N GLY A 337 -10.83 -58.45 41.78
CA GLY A 337 -10.87 -56.99 41.70
C GLY A 337 -9.93 -56.38 42.72
N ASN A 338 -9.24 -55.30 42.33
CA ASN A 338 -8.86 -54.25 43.27
C ASN A 338 -9.63 -52.98 42.91
N GLU A 339 -10.74 -52.84 43.62
CA GLU A 339 -11.28 -51.66 44.30
C GLU A 339 -10.84 -50.26 43.84
N LEU A 340 -11.84 -49.45 43.47
CA LEU A 340 -12.25 -48.32 44.31
C LEU A 340 -13.72 -47.96 44.03
N GLU A 341 -14.50 -48.05 45.10
CA GLU A 341 -15.94 -47.83 45.22
C GLU A 341 -16.34 -46.36 45.01
N ASP A 342 -17.53 -46.12 44.45
CA ASP A 342 -18.58 -45.46 45.23
C ASP A 342 -19.98 -45.92 44.78
N ASN A 343 -20.85 -46.01 45.79
CA ASN A 343 -22.06 -46.80 45.93
C ASN A 343 -23.30 -46.15 45.32
N SER A 344 -24.10 -46.94 44.60
CA SER A 344 -25.55 -47.00 44.86
C SER A 344 -26.13 -48.31 44.31
N ARG A 345 -26.40 -49.25 45.23
CA ARG A 345 -27.17 -50.45 44.95
C ARG A 345 -28.64 -50.06 44.76
N HIS A 346 -29.14 -50.20 43.54
CA HIS A 346 -30.57 -50.34 43.25
C HIS A 346 -30.83 -51.78 42.75
N PRO A 347 -31.99 -52.38 43.09
CA PRO A 347 -32.24 -53.82 42.99
C PRO A 347 -32.34 -54.30 41.54
N ASP A 348 -31.84 -55.51 41.29
CA ASP A 348 -32.02 -56.37 40.11
C ASP A 348 -32.60 -55.68 38.86
N LEU A 349 -31.72 -55.06 38.05
CA LEU A 349 -32.04 -54.71 36.68
C LEU A 349 -31.93 -55.96 35.80
N SER A 350 -33.03 -56.68 35.66
CA SER A 350 -33.15 -57.75 34.67
C SER A 350 -33.01 -57.17 33.26
N ILE A 351 -31.86 -57.41 32.62
CA ILE A 351 -31.61 -56.98 31.24
C ILE A 351 -32.31 -57.97 30.31
N PHE A 352 -33.39 -57.54 29.67
CA PHE A 352 -34.07 -58.33 28.63
C PHE A 352 -33.52 -57.98 27.25
N TYR A 353 -33.18 -59.01 26.46
CA TYR A 353 -32.81 -58.82 25.07
C TYR A 353 -33.96 -58.22 24.27
N LEU A 354 -33.65 -57.28 23.36
CA LEU A 354 -34.64 -56.60 22.52
C LEU A 354 -35.53 -57.58 21.75
N THR A 355 -34.96 -58.69 21.29
CA THR A 355 -35.71 -59.77 20.62
C THR A 355 -36.83 -60.31 21.50
N CYS A 356 -36.57 -60.46 22.80
CA CYS A 356 -37.59 -60.93 23.73
C CYS A 356 -38.67 -59.89 23.99
N ILE A 357 -38.31 -58.60 24.07
CA ILE A 357 -39.28 -57.49 24.21
C ILE A 357 -40.16 -57.40 22.96
N VAL A 358 -39.55 -57.51 21.78
CA VAL A 358 -40.26 -57.53 20.49
C VAL A 358 -41.25 -58.69 20.45
N SER A 359 -40.83 -59.91 20.80
CA SER A 359 -41.74 -61.06 20.84
C SER A 359 -42.86 -60.91 21.88
N ALA A 360 -42.52 -60.45 23.08
CA ALA A 360 -43.48 -60.28 24.19
C ALA A 360 -44.56 -59.22 23.90
N THR A 361 -44.24 -58.23 23.07
CA THR A 361 -45.16 -57.16 22.66
C THR A 361 -45.83 -57.42 21.31
N ASP A 362 -45.61 -58.60 20.71
CA ASP A 362 -46.01 -58.94 19.35
C ASP A 362 -45.58 -57.86 18.34
N ASN A 363 -44.28 -57.63 18.30
CA ASN A 363 -43.60 -56.64 17.50
C ASN A 363 -44.16 -55.21 17.67
N PHE A 364 -44.46 -54.82 18.91
CA PHE A 364 -45.06 -53.53 19.26
C PHE A 364 -46.37 -53.24 18.52
N SER A 365 -47.22 -54.27 18.36
CA SER A 365 -48.49 -54.14 17.67
C SER A 365 -49.37 -53.03 18.28
N PRO A 366 -50.00 -52.15 17.47
CA PRO A 366 -50.85 -51.07 17.96
C PRO A 366 -52.02 -51.55 18.84
N SER A 367 -52.52 -52.76 18.61
CA SER A 367 -53.59 -53.36 19.42
C SER A 367 -53.16 -53.64 20.86
N ASN A 368 -51.85 -53.74 21.13
CA ASN A 368 -51.29 -53.93 22.47
C ASN A 368 -50.85 -52.62 23.12
N LYS A 369 -51.02 -51.48 22.44
CA LYS A 369 -50.60 -50.19 22.94
C LYS A 369 -51.61 -49.66 23.96
N LEU A 370 -51.16 -49.50 25.20
CA LEU A 370 -52.01 -49.06 26.30
C LEU A 370 -52.12 -47.54 26.34
N ARG A 371 -51.02 -46.81 26.10
CA ARG A 371 -50.99 -45.34 26.09
C ARG A 371 -49.77 -44.79 25.34
N GLN A 372 -49.84 -43.53 24.95
CA GLN A 372 -48.69 -42.76 24.45
C GLN A 372 -48.69 -41.37 25.09
N GLY A 373 -47.52 -40.96 25.60
CA GLY A 373 -47.31 -39.63 26.15
C GLY A 373 -45.93 -39.07 25.74
N GLY A 374 -45.55 -37.93 26.32
CA GLY A 374 -44.31 -37.22 25.97
C GLY A 374 -43.01 -38.00 26.20
N PHE A 375 -43.05 -39.09 26.98
CA PHE A 375 -41.90 -39.95 27.26
C PHE A 375 -41.93 -41.30 26.50
N GLY A 376 -42.89 -41.52 25.61
CA GLY A 376 -42.95 -42.72 24.76
C GLY A 376 -44.29 -43.46 24.80
N SER A 377 -44.32 -44.63 24.14
CA SER A 377 -45.48 -45.52 24.07
C SER A 377 -45.34 -46.68 25.05
N VAL A 378 -46.42 -47.03 25.73
CA VAL A 378 -46.48 -48.16 26.67
C VAL A 378 -47.30 -49.28 26.04
N PHE A 379 -46.76 -50.50 26.03
CA PHE A 379 -47.40 -51.68 25.45
C PHE A 379 -47.66 -52.74 26.52
N LYS A 380 -48.75 -53.50 26.34
CA LYS A 380 -49.07 -54.69 27.12
C LYS A 380 -48.27 -55.87 26.60
N ILE A 381 -47.67 -56.64 27.52
CA ILE A 381 -47.02 -57.91 27.22
C ILE A 381 -48.09 -59.01 27.20
N LEU A 382 -48.13 -59.80 26.13
CA LEU A 382 -49.23 -60.74 25.87
C LEU A 382 -49.02 -62.15 26.44
N GLN A 383 -47.80 -62.56 26.80
CA GLN A 383 -47.56 -63.90 27.37
C GLN A 383 -46.18 -64.02 28.05
N GLU A 384 -46.03 -64.94 29.01
CA GLU A 384 -44.74 -65.30 29.61
C GLU A 384 -43.82 -65.89 28.55
N VAL A 385 -42.91 -65.05 28.02
CA VAL A 385 -41.85 -65.49 27.12
C VAL A 385 -40.68 -65.92 28.00
N HIS A 386 -40.29 -67.19 27.95
CA HIS A 386 -39.01 -67.63 28.52
C HIS A 386 -37.86 -67.10 27.64
N CYS A 387 -37.43 -65.89 28.00
CA CYS A 387 -36.08 -65.40 27.82
C CYS A 387 -35.19 -66.01 28.93
#